data_AF-A0A2G6NTP4-F1
#
_entry.id   AF-A0A2G6NTP4-F1
#
_cell.length_a   1.000
_cell.length_b   1.000
_cell.length_c   1.000
_cell.angle_alpha   90.00
_cell.angle_beta   90.00
_cell.angle_gamma   90.00
#
_symmetry.space_group_name_H-M   'P 1'
#
loop_
_entity.id
_entity.type
_entity.pdbx_description
1 polymer ?
#
loop_
_entity_poly.entity_id
_entity_poly.type
_entity_poly.pdbx_seq_one_letter_code
_entity_poly.pdbx_strand_id
1 'polypeptide(L)'
;MGLVAARRQGRAAVALCRDGVRDLETGELTGTEDPLGWLASPDLWAGELASLMSYPDTGDLVINGTWLPDEGRVVVLEEQISSHGGLGGHQTRPFVLLPVDWDVTAMDRESPEALHGLFLRQKRRLASF
;
A
#
# COMPACT_ATOMS: atom_id res chain seq x y z
N MET A 1 11.01 -9.93 -0.28
CA MET A 1 11.60 -9.19 -1.42
C MET A 1 11.69 -7.73 -1.07
N GLY A 2 12.83 -7.07 -1.29
CA GLY A 2 12.92 -5.61 -1.21
C GLY A 2 12.37 -4.98 -2.50
N LEU A 3 11.86 -3.76 -2.40
CA LEU A 3 11.19 -3.08 -3.51
C LEU A 3 11.71 -1.65 -3.64
N VAL A 4 11.97 -1.22 -4.87
CA VAL A 4 12.22 0.19 -5.19
C VAL A 4 11.11 0.69 -6.09
N ALA A 5 10.36 1.70 -5.66
CA ALA A 5 9.54 2.49 -6.56
C ALA A 5 10.36 3.67 -7.09
N ALA A 6 10.32 3.92 -8.39
CA ALA A 6 11.15 4.91 -9.06
C ALA A 6 10.34 5.73 -10.07
N ARG A 7 10.62 7.03 -10.13
CA ARG A 7 10.05 7.91 -11.17
C ARG A 7 10.86 7.77 -12.45
N ARG A 8 10.19 7.51 -13.58
CA ARG A 8 10.83 7.47 -14.90
C ARG A 8 10.70 8.86 -15.55
N GLN A 9 11.77 9.35 -16.19
CA GLN A 9 11.72 10.66 -16.86
C GLN A 9 10.55 10.71 -17.87
N GLY A 10 9.63 11.66 -17.65
CA GLY A 10 8.48 11.91 -18.50
C GLY A 10 7.45 10.77 -18.57
N ARG A 11 7.44 9.82 -17.63
CA ARG A 11 6.55 8.66 -17.61
C ARG A 11 6.01 8.36 -16.20
N ALA A 12 5.05 7.43 -16.13
CA ALA A 12 4.54 6.82 -14.92
C ALA A 12 5.67 6.23 -14.04
N ALA A 13 5.42 6.15 -12.73
CA ALA A 13 6.33 5.51 -11.79
C ALA A 13 6.36 3.99 -11.99
N VAL A 14 7.47 3.35 -11.64
CA VAL A 14 7.67 1.91 -11.76
C VAL A 14 8.08 1.29 -10.42
N ALA A 15 7.71 0.05 -10.17
CA ALA A 15 8.29 -0.79 -9.12
C ALA A 15 9.39 -1.69 -9.71
N LEU A 16 10.45 -1.91 -8.95
CA LEU A 16 11.64 -2.65 -9.36
C LEU A 16 11.99 -3.71 -8.30
N CYS A 17 12.39 -4.90 -8.77
CA CYS A 17 13.07 -5.92 -7.98
C CYS A 17 14.32 -6.42 -8.72
N ARG A 18 14.91 -7.55 -8.28
CA ARG A 18 16.16 -8.08 -8.84
C ARG A 18 16.05 -8.37 -10.34
N ASP A 19 14.96 -8.99 -10.77
CA ASP A 19 14.75 -9.39 -12.16
C ASP A 19 13.31 -9.07 -12.63
N GLY A 20 12.86 -7.86 -12.31
CA GLY A 20 11.47 -7.47 -12.53
C GLY A 20 11.26 -5.97 -12.47
N VAL A 21 10.43 -5.48 -13.38
CA VAL A 21 9.92 -4.11 -13.42
C VAL A 21 8.42 -4.19 -13.63
N ARG A 22 7.67 -3.45 -12.83
CA ARG A 22 6.23 -3.25 -12.98
C ARG A 22 5.93 -1.79 -13.20
N ASP A 23 5.21 -1.45 -14.26
CA ASP A 23 4.61 -0.13 -14.39
C ASP A 23 3.48 0.03 -13.36
N LEU A 24 3.55 1.06 -12.52
CA LEU A 24 2.61 1.23 -11.41
C LEU A 24 1.23 1.70 -11.86
N GLU A 25 1.10 2.25 -13.07
CA GLU A 25 -0.17 2.70 -13.64
C GLU A 25 -0.79 1.64 -14.55
N THR A 26 0.01 1.02 -15.44
CA THR A 26 -0.50 0.08 -16.44
C THR A 26 -0.46 -1.38 -16.01
N GLY A 27 0.38 -1.71 -15.02
CA GLY A 27 0.64 -3.09 -14.60
C GLY A 27 1.53 -3.88 -15.57
N GLU A 28 2.09 -3.25 -16.61
CA GLU A 28 3.00 -3.91 -17.55
C GLU A 28 4.24 -4.43 -16.81
N LEU A 29 4.59 -5.70 -17.08
CA LEU A 29 5.74 -6.38 -16.47
C LEU A 29 6.87 -6.55 -17.48
N THR A 30 8.10 -6.27 -17.07
CA THR A 30 9.32 -6.63 -17.78
C THR A 30 10.24 -7.42 -16.85
N GLY A 31 10.84 -8.51 -17.34
CA GLY A 31 11.66 -9.41 -16.53
C GLY A 31 10.93 -10.71 -16.20
N THR A 32 11.46 -11.49 -15.27
CA THR A 32 10.88 -12.79 -14.86
C THR A 32 10.11 -12.73 -13.55
N GLU A 33 10.27 -11.67 -12.77
CA GLU A 33 9.63 -11.48 -11.46
C GLU A 33 8.65 -10.29 -11.46
N ASP A 34 7.52 -10.40 -10.75
CA ASP A 34 6.70 -9.25 -10.37
C ASP A 34 7.22 -8.71 -9.00
N PRO A 35 7.73 -7.47 -8.94
CA PRO A 35 8.17 -6.84 -7.68
C PRO A 35 7.11 -6.82 -6.57
N LEU A 36 5.82 -6.86 -6.91
CA LEU A 36 4.68 -6.84 -6.00
C LEU A 36 3.99 -8.22 -5.89
N GLY A 37 4.44 -9.23 -6.64
CA GLY A 37 3.76 -10.53 -6.75
C GLY A 37 3.69 -11.34 -5.45
N TRP A 38 4.45 -10.96 -4.43
CA TRP A 38 4.43 -11.57 -3.10
C TRP A 38 3.33 -10.99 -2.18
N LEU A 39 2.63 -9.93 -2.63
CA LEU A 39 1.48 -9.34 -1.93
C LEU A 39 0.19 -9.99 -2.40
N ALA A 40 -0.83 -10.00 -1.53
CA ALA A 40 -2.12 -10.61 -1.86
C ALA A 40 -2.86 -9.92 -3.02
N SER A 41 -2.59 -8.63 -3.26
CA SER A 41 -3.23 -7.83 -4.31
C SER A 41 -2.22 -6.88 -4.96
N PRO A 42 -1.37 -7.38 -5.89
CA PRO A 42 -0.33 -6.58 -6.53
C PRO A 42 -0.85 -5.31 -7.20
N ASP A 43 -2.03 -5.36 -7.84
CA ASP A 43 -2.64 -4.20 -8.50
C ASP A 43 -3.07 -3.11 -7.52
N LEU A 44 -3.64 -3.48 -6.37
CA LEU A 44 -4.01 -2.52 -5.32
C LEU A 44 -2.77 -1.79 -4.81
N TRP A 45 -1.72 -2.55 -4.49
CA TRP A 45 -0.46 -1.96 -4.01
C TRP A 45 0.28 -1.15 -5.08
N ALA A 46 0.12 -1.50 -6.36
CA ALA A 46 0.64 -0.68 -7.44
C ALA A 46 -0.05 0.68 -7.50
N GLY A 47 -1.38 0.73 -7.34
CA GLY A 47 -2.15 1.97 -7.24
C GLY A 47 -1.72 2.83 -6.05
N GLU A 48 -1.53 2.22 -4.87
CA GLU A 48 -1.04 2.92 -3.68
C GLU A 48 0.36 3.52 -3.90
N LEU A 49 1.27 2.77 -4.50
CA LEU A 49 2.61 3.25 -4.84
C LEU A 49 2.58 4.34 -5.92
N ALA A 50 1.72 4.20 -6.94
CA ALA A 50 1.52 5.23 -7.96
C ALA A 50 1.04 6.54 -7.33
N SER A 51 0.06 6.46 -6.42
CA SER A 51 -0.44 7.59 -5.64
C SER A 51 0.67 8.25 -4.83
N LEU A 52 1.44 7.46 -4.06
CA LEU A 52 2.60 7.95 -3.30
C LEU A 52 3.61 8.66 -4.20
N MET A 53 3.96 8.06 -5.34
CA MET A 53 4.92 8.63 -6.29
C MET A 53 4.37 9.86 -7.04
N SER A 54 3.05 10.10 -7.01
CA SER A 54 2.45 11.27 -7.65
C SER A 54 2.67 12.57 -6.87
N TYR A 55 2.92 12.50 -5.56
CA TYR A 55 3.13 13.70 -4.76
C TYR A 55 4.42 14.42 -5.15
N PRO A 56 4.41 15.78 -5.13
CA PRO A 56 5.56 16.58 -5.53
C PRO A 56 6.78 16.37 -4.62
N ASP A 57 6.56 16.03 -3.35
CA ASP A 57 7.60 15.96 -2.32
C ASP A 57 8.15 14.54 -2.08
N THR A 58 7.64 13.51 -2.78
CA THR A 58 8.09 12.11 -2.61
C THR A 58 9.52 11.87 -3.09
N GLY A 59 10.04 12.75 -3.95
CA GLY A 59 11.32 12.55 -4.61
C GLY A 59 11.24 11.55 -5.77
N ASP A 60 12.41 11.05 -6.20
CA ASP A 60 12.53 10.17 -7.37
C ASP A 60 12.51 8.68 -7.02
N LEU A 61 12.81 8.33 -5.76
CA LEU A 61 12.94 6.95 -5.30
C LEU A 61 12.25 6.77 -3.94
N VAL A 62 11.43 5.73 -3.83
CA VAL A 62 10.93 5.20 -2.56
C VAL A 62 11.47 3.78 -2.41
N ILE A 63 12.22 3.55 -1.32
CA ILE A 63 12.91 2.28 -1.09
C ILE A 63 12.25 1.59 0.10
N ASN A 64 11.69 0.41 -0.15
CA ASN A 64 11.14 -0.47 0.86
C ASN A 64 12.09 -1.65 1.09
N GLY A 65 12.48 -1.85 2.34
CA GLY A 65 13.26 -3.01 2.73
C GLY A 65 12.46 -4.32 2.61
N THR A 66 13.20 -5.43 2.64
CA THR A 66 12.66 -6.77 2.44
C THR A 66 11.81 -7.21 3.63
N TRP A 67 10.58 -7.68 3.37
CA TRP A 67 9.86 -8.54 4.32
C TRP A 67 10.47 -9.95 4.36
N LEU A 68 10.86 -10.40 5.56
CA LEU A 68 11.44 -11.70 5.87
C LEU A 68 10.40 -12.56 6.61
N PRO A 69 9.59 -13.37 5.90
CA PRO A 69 8.45 -14.07 6.48
C PRO A 69 8.84 -15.10 7.55
N ASP A 70 9.97 -15.80 7.37
CA ASP A 70 10.42 -16.84 8.29
C ASP A 70 10.84 -16.27 9.66
N GLU A 71 11.24 -14.99 9.69
CA GLU A 71 11.65 -14.30 10.91
C GLU A 71 10.55 -13.37 11.47
N GLY A 72 9.49 -13.13 10.67
CA GLY A 72 8.47 -12.14 11.00
C GLY A 72 9.02 -10.70 11.06
N ARG A 73 10.07 -10.40 10.29
CA ARG A 73 10.81 -9.13 10.36
C ARG A 73 10.81 -8.39 9.03
N VAL A 74 10.94 -7.07 9.11
CA VAL A 74 11.23 -6.22 7.95
C VAL A 74 12.66 -5.70 8.05
N VAL A 75 13.36 -5.66 6.92
CA VAL A 75 14.65 -4.96 6.84
C VAL A 75 14.38 -3.46 6.86
N VAL A 76 14.98 -2.76 7.81
CA VAL A 76 14.81 -1.32 7.99
C VAL A 76 16.07 -0.58 7.53
N LEU A 77 15.92 0.67 7.12
CA LEU A 77 17.02 1.52 6.65
C LEU A 77 17.39 2.60 7.70
N GLU A 78 17.06 2.33 8.96
CA GLU A 78 17.24 3.21 10.11
C GLU A 78 17.72 2.42 11.34
N GLU A 79 18.26 3.11 12.34
CA GLU A 79 18.76 2.51 13.59
C GLU A 79 17.69 2.39 14.68
N GLN A 80 16.45 2.81 14.40
CA GLN A 80 15.36 2.79 15.36
C GLN A 80 14.90 1.33 15.65
N ILE A 81 14.56 1.08 16.91
CA ILE A 81 14.14 -0.26 17.40
C ILE A 81 12.80 -0.70 16.78
N SER A 82 11.97 0.26 16.39
CA SER A 82 10.68 0.04 15.73
C SER A 82 10.66 0.79 14.41
N SER A 83 10.00 0.21 13.42
CA SER A 83 9.83 0.79 12.10
C SER A 83 8.39 0.67 11.64
N HIS A 84 7.96 1.62 10.81
CA HIS A 84 6.62 1.72 10.26
C HIS A 84 6.70 2.17 8.79
N GLY A 85 5.64 1.92 8.03
CA GLY A 85 5.54 2.37 6.63
C GLY A 85 6.22 1.45 5.61
N GLY A 86 6.81 0.33 6.06
CA GLY A 86 7.23 -0.74 5.17
C GLY A 86 6.03 -1.43 4.52
N LEU A 87 6.25 -2.14 3.42
CA LEU A 87 5.23 -2.93 2.75
C LEU A 87 5.30 -4.41 3.22
N GLY A 88 4.15 -5.06 3.45
CA GLY A 88 4.09 -6.49 3.77
C GLY A 88 3.95 -6.83 5.25
N GLY A 89 3.96 -8.13 5.57
CA GLY A 89 3.78 -8.63 6.93
C GLY A 89 2.35 -8.49 7.48
N HIS A 90 2.21 -8.58 8.81
CA HIS A 90 0.91 -8.59 9.48
C HIS A 90 0.09 -7.30 9.32
N GLN A 91 0.74 -6.17 9.06
CA GLN A 91 0.07 -4.88 8.79
C GLN A 91 -0.80 -4.91 7.51
N THR A 92 -0.61 -5.89 6.63
CA THR A 92 -1.47 -6.08 5.43
C THR A 92 -2.78 -6.82 5.74
N ARG A 93 -3.04 -7.16 7.02
CA ARG A 93 -4.24 -7.87 7.47
C ARG A 93 -5.02 -7.04 8.51
N PRO A 94 -5.49 -5.84 8.14
CA PRO A 94 -6.30 -5.05 9.05
C PRO A 94 -7.64 -5.74 9.34
N PHE A 95 -8.23 -5.45 10.49
CA PHE A 95 -9.60 -5.79 10.79
C PHE A 95 -10.30 -4.59 11.42
N VAL A 96 -11.64 -4.55 11.29
CA VAL A 96 -12.48 -3.54 11.91
C VAL A 96 -13.66 -4.23 12.58
N LEU A 97 -13.98 -3.81 13.82
CA LEU A 97 -15.18 -4.23 14.53
C LEU A 97 -16.20 -3.08 14.49
N LEU A 98 -17.36 -3.32 13.90
CA LEU A 98 -18.39 -2.32 13.69
C LEU A 98 -19.73 -2.78 14.30
N PRO A 99 -20.59 -1.84 14.75
CA PRO A 99 -21.95 -2.18 15.15
C PRO A 99 -22.73 -2.85 14.03
N VAL A 100 -23.53 -3.86 14.38
CA VAL A 100 -24.30 -4.65 13.41
C VAL A 100 -25.38 -3.86 12.68
N ASP A 101 -25.86 -2.76 13.28
CA ASP A 101 -26.90 -1.89 12.72
C ASP A 101 -26.34 -0.80 11.79
N TRP A 102 -25.04 -0.81 11.53
CA TRP A 102 -24.42 0.07 10.54
C TRP A 102 -24.61 -0.51 9.15
N ASP A 103 -25.11 0.34 8.25
CA ASP A 103 -25.12 0.03 6.82
C ASP A 103 -23.71 0.19 6.24
N VAL A 104 -22.99 -0.93 6.18
CA VAL A 104 -21.58 -1.01 5.73
C VAL A 104 -21.52 -1.77 4.42
N THR A 105 -21.10 -1.09 3.36
CA THR A 105 -20.90 -1.68 2.04
C THR A 105 -19.49 -2.27 1.89
N ALA A 106 -19.24 -3.03 0.81
CA ALA A 106 -17.89 -3.47 0.48
C ALA A 106 -16.94 -2.27 0.25
N MET A 107 -17.42 -1.24 -0.46
CA MET A 107 -16.66 -0.03 -0.75
C MET A 107 -16.18 0.71 0.49
N ASP A 108 -16.95 0.67 1.59
CA ASP A 108 -16.56 1.31 2.86
C ASP A 108 -15.34 0.67 3.53
N ARG A 109 -14.88 -0.49 3.03
CA ARG A 109 -13.78 -1.28 3.61
C ARG A 109 -12.54 -1.32 2.73
N GLU A 110 -12.58 -0.69 1.56
CA GLU A 110 -11.49 -0.74 0.57
C GLU A 110 -10.29 0.13 0.98
N SER A 111 -10.51 1.22 1.73
CA SER A 111 -9.43 2.12 2.15
C SER A 111 -9.72 2.84 3.48
N PRO A 112 -8.69 3.39 4.14
CA PRO A 112 -8.87 4.26 5.32
C PRO A 112 -9.78 5.47 5.05
N GLU A 113 -9.71 6.07 3.85
CA GLU A 113 -10.55 7.19 3.44
C GLU A 113 -12.02 6.78 3.30
N ALA A 114 -12.28 5.61 2.72
CA ALA A 114 -13.63 5.06 2.63
C ALA A 114 -14.21 4.78 4.02
N LEU A 115 -13.40 4.21 4.92
CA LEU A 115 -13.78 3.96 6.30
C LEU A 115 -14.04 5.29 7.06
N HIS A 116 -13.23 6.32 6.82
CA HIS A 116 -13.47 7.66 7.34
C HIS A 116 -14.83 8.22 6.86
N GLY A 117 -15.15 8.04 5.57
CA GLY A 117 -16.45 8.40 5.00
C GLY A 117 -17.62 7.71 5.72
N LEU A 118 -17.51 6.41 5.99
CA LEU A 118 -18.47 5.66 6.81
C LEU A 118 -18.64 6.30 8.19
N PHE A 119 -17.55 6.58 8.91
CA PHE A 119 -17.61 7.21 10.23
C PHE A 119 -18.30 8.58 10.20
N LEU A 120 -18.06 9.39 9.17
CA LEU A 120 -18.76 10.68 9.00
C LEU A 120 -20.26 10.50 8.74
N ARG A 121 -20.68 9.50 7.94
CA ARG A 121 -22.10 9.18 7.75
C ARG A 121 -22.77 8.80 9.07
N GLN A 122 -22.12 7.97 9.87
CA GLN A 122 -22.66 7.54 11.16
C GLN A 122 -22.69 8.67 12.19
N LYS A 123 -21.65 9.51 12.24
CA LYS A 123 -21.64 10.72 13.09
C LYS A 123 -22.84 11.63 12.80
N ARG A 124 -23.17 11.84 11.52
CA ARG A 124 -24.34 12.65 11.11
C ARG A 124 -25.66 12.00 11.52
N ARG A 125 -25.81 10.68 11.32
CA ARG A 125 -26.99 9.91 11.79
C ARG A 125 -27.21 10.10 13.29
N LEU A 126 -26.16 9.97 14.10
CA LEU A 126 -26.24 10.11 15.56
C LEU A 126 -26.54 11.55 16.02
N ALA A 127 -26.03 12.56 15.31
CA ALA A 127 -26.29 13.97 15.62
C ALA A 127 -27.68 14.47 15.18
N SER A 128 -28.47 13.62 14.51
CA SER A 128 -29.83 13.93 14.05
C SER A 128 -30.91 13.46 15.03
N PHE A 129 -30.51 12.97 16.21
CA PHE A 129 -31.35 12.65 17.37
C PHE A 129 -31.18 13.73 18.45
#